data_AF-A0A2N3VQY9-F1
#
_entry.id   AF-A0A2N3VQY9-F1
#
_cell.length_a   1.000
_cell.length_b   1.000
_cell.length_c   1.000
_cell.angle_alpha   90.00
_cell.angle_beta   90.00
_cell.angle_gamma   90.00
#
_symmetry.space_group_name_H-M   'P 1'
#
loop_
_entity.id
_entity.type
_entity.pdbx_description
1 polymer ?
#
loop_
_entity_poly.entity_id
_entity_poly.type
_entity_poly.pdbx_seq_one_letter_code
_entity_poly.pdbx_strand_id
1 'polypeptide(L)'
;MSELVPGGNRPLPDGVLTIGVPGPFDLSVLITDDTGKVGGDADFVFYNQPSAPGTRLDDDVITVDPSRLRAGASRLTVVVSPAEPGVPLGRLPVPSLRLTGPGGEVLARFTPPKPERETVLLLAEIYRRGTGWKVRALGQGYADGLAGVARDFGVDVADEGPPPHAPTVQVPTAAIPVPAARRQEAQQSDGFGGLVNAERVRAGAPPVTIDARLTSAAEAHAATMAAQGRLSVESPDGVSVFQRVTTRGYAYLGIAEHLVSGPRTPAEFLAYCLEDAHTRRPLRDAAFTEAGIGRATDDRTGEVYWTALWARPFSGDGLHRTVSEVVALTNGRRASAGLRPLADDTRLASAAQAYSTDMAARGFYSHTSPEGLEPWDRARAAGAAHRGIGENIACGQRTAAEVVEGWMNSPGHRANILKPDFTHIGVGFAGGGRAGTYWTQLFGLA
;
A
#
# COMPACT_ATOMS: atom_id res chain seq x y z
N MET A 1 23.76 -4.48 28.30
CA MET A 1 22.62 -4.79 27.41
C MET A 1 21.41 -5.01 28.31
N SER A 2 20.26 -4.42 28.02
CA SER A 2 19.10 -4.47 28.92
C SER A 2 17.85 -4.89 28.16
N GLU A 3 17.36 -6.08 28.49
CA GLU A 3 15.98 -6.48 28.20
C GLU A 3 15.05 -5.60 29.06
N LEU A 4 14.02 -5.04 28.45
CA LEU A 4 12.95 -4.34 29.17
C LEU A 4 11.86 -5.36 29.53
N VAL A 5 11.30 -5.21 30.72
CA VAL A 5 10.02 -5.85 31.09
C VAL A 5 8.86 -4.92 30.72
N PRO A 6 7.61 -5.40 30.59
CA PRO A 6 6.44 -4.53 30.40
C PRO A 6 6.39 -3.40 31.43
N GLY A 7 6.14 -2.16 31.00
CA GLY A 7 6.22 -0.93 31.82
C GLY A 7 7.64 -0.44 32.14
N GLY A 8 8.67 -1.26 31.91
CA GLY A 8 10.08 -0.91 32.06
C GLY A 8 10.48 0.20 31.08
N ASN A 9 11.28 1.15 31.56
CA ASN A 9 11.66 2.34 30.79
C ASN A 9 13.12 2.76 31.02
N ARG A 10 13.74 3.35 30.00
CA ARG A 10 15.16 3.72 29.97
C ARG A 10 15.35 5.09 29.30
N PRO A 11 16.26 5.97 29.76
CA PRO A 11 16.69 7.13 28.98
C PRO A 11 17.36 6.70 27.68
N LEU A 12 17.22 7.54 26.65
CA LEU A 12 17.84 7.36 25.33
C LEU A 12 18.94 8.41 25.14
N PRO A 13 19.99 8.10 24.34
CA PRO A 13 20.93 9.12 23.89
C PRO A 13 20.26 10.05 22.87
N ASP A 14 20.85 11.23 22.68
CA ASP A 14 20.50 12.11 21.56
C ASP A 14 21.03 11.54 20.23
N GLY A 15 20.36 11.85 19.13
CA GLY A 15 20.71 11.41 17.78
C GLY A 15 19.75 10.38 17.20
N VAL A 16 20.13 9.81 16.05
CA VAL A 16 19.29 8.88 15.29
C VAL A 16 19.23 7.51 15.97
N LEU A 17 18.01 7.01 16.15
CA LEU A 17 17.68 5.72 16.71
C LEU A 17 17.12 4.81 15.61
N THR A 18 17.26 3.50 15.79
CA THR A 18 16.70 2.51 14.86
C THR A 18 15.98 1.41 15.64
N ILE A 19 14.77 1.06 15.21
CA ILE A 19 13.89 0.06 15.81
C ILE A 19 13.61 -1.00 14.75
N GLY A 20 13.91 -2.26 15.04
CA GLY A 20 13.50 -3.38 14.20
C GLY A 20 12.67 -4.38 14.99
N VAL A 21 11.71 -5.02 14.32
CA VAL A 21 10.89 -6.11 14.89
C VAL A 21 10.84 -7.26 13.87
N PRO A 22 11.85 -8.15 13.85
CA PRO A 22 11.94 -9.19 12.83
C PRO A 22 10.77 -10.19 12.92
N GLY A 23 10.14 -10.49 11.78
CA GLY A 23 9.11 -11.51 11.66
C GLY A 23 8.00 -11.13 10.68
N PRO A 24 6.89 -11.89 10.62
CA PRO A 24 5.77 -11.65 9.71
C PRO A 24 4.85 -10.52 10.23
N PHE A 25 5.42 -9.33 10.42
CA PHE A 25 4.79 -8.19 11.08
C PHE A 25 4.84 -6.93 10.23
N ASP A 26 3.69 -6.28 10.05
CA ASP A 26 3.65 -4.90 9.57
C ASP A 26 3.92 -3.96 10.74
N LEU A 27 4.79 -2.97 10.51
CA LEU A 27 5.08 -1.93 11.49
C LEU A 27 4.31 -0.65 11.20
N SER A 28 3.94 0.06 12.24
CA SER A 28 3.46 1.45 12.14
C SER A 28 3.90 2.27 13.35
N VAL A 29 3.92 3.59 13.21
CA VAL A 29 4.32 4.53 14.27
C VAL A 29 3.32 5.66 14.34
N LEU A 30 2.81 5.95 15.53
CA LEU A 30 1.95 7.09 15.81
C LEU A 30 2.73 8.16 16.55
N ILE A 31 2.93 9.31 15.92
CA ILE A 31 3.58 10.48 16.50
C ILE A 31 2.52 11.34 17.18
N THR A 32 2.62 11.51 18.49
CA THR A 32 1.58 12.14 19.32
C THR A 32 2.15 13.22 20.24
N ASP A 33 1.29 14.14 20.64
CA ASP A 33 1.59 15.21 21.59
C ASP A 33 1.31 14.80 23.06
N ASP A 34 1.40 15.76 23.97
CA ASP A 34 1.16 15.56 25.40
C ASP A 34 -0.29 15.16 25.75
N THR A 35 -1.26 15.43 24.86
CA THR A 35 -2.65 14.95 25.00
C THR A 35 -2.78 13.47 24.60
N GLY A 36 -1.75 12.90 23.96
CA GLY A 36 -1.77 11.55 23.39
C GLY A 36 -2.51 11.47 22.06
N LYS A 37 -2.69 12.60 21.35
CA LYS A 37 -3.29 12.65 20.02
C LYS A 37 -2.26 12.94 18.94
N VAL A 38 -2.51 12.43 17.73
CA VAL A 38 -1.79 12.86 16.53
C VAL A 38 -2.20 14.28 16.15
N GLY A 39 -1.38 14.99 15.38
CA GLY A 39 -1.69 16.29 14.80
C GLY A 39 -2.40 16.23 13.44
N GLY A 40 -2.61 15.02 12.90
CA GLY A 40 -3.20 14.74 11.59
C GLY A 40 -2.56 13.49 10.95
N ASP A 41 -2.98 13.14 9.74
CA ASP A 41 -2.46 11.96 9.02
C ASP A 41 -0.93 11.90 8.89
N ALA A 42 -0.26 13.03 8.70
CA ALA A 42 1.19 13.13 8.52
C ALA A 42 2.01 12.60 9.72
N ASP A 43 1.38 12.41 10.88
CA ASP A 43 1.99 11.83 12.09
C ASP A 43 1.88 10.29 12.16
N PHE A 44 1.16 9.66 11.22
CA PHE A 44 1.00 8.21 11.20
C PHE A 44 1.91 7.58 10.13
N VAL A 45 2.99 6.94 10.56
CA VAL A 45 3.93 6.24 9.67
C VAL A 45 3.52 4.77 9.55
N PHE A 46 3.35 4.26 8.34
CA PHE A 46 3.02 2.85 8.05
C PHE A 46 3.42 2.52 6.61
N TYR A 47 3.22 1.29 6.14
CA TYR A 47 3.71 0.85 4.81
C TYR A 47 3.29 1.78 3.64
N ASN A 48 2.11 2.41 3.71
CA ASN A 48 1.58 3.30 2.69
C ASN A 48 1.98 4.79 2.89
N GLN A 49 2.45 5.13 4.09
CA GLN A 49 3.04 6.44 4.42
C GLN A 49 4.35 6.20 5.20
N PRO A 50 5.45 5.79 4.52
CA PRO A 50 6.66 5.32 5.19
C PRO A 50 7.53 6.45 5.80
N SER A 51 7.04 7.68 5.90
CA SER A 51 7.82 8.79 6.45
C SER A 51 6.97 9.90 7.04
N ALA A 52 7.44 10.45 8.15
CA ALA A 52 6.98 11.67 8.81
C ALA A 52 8.21 12.50 9.24
N PRO A 53 8.06 13.78 9.66
CA PRO A 53 9.17 14.55 10.22
C PRO A 53 9.86 13.79 11.35
N GLY A 54 11.15 13.50 11.19
CA GLY A 54 11.95 12.76 12.17
C GLY A 54 11.62 11.27 12.32
N THR A 55 10.81 10.66 11.44
CA THR A 55 10.54 9.22 11.46
C THR A 55 10.45 8.64 10.05
N ARG A 56 11.08 7.50 9.80
CA ARG A 56 10.97 6.75 8.53
C ARG A 56 10.81 5.27 8.82
N LEU A 57 9.95 4.59 8.09
CA LEU A 57 9.86 3.14 7.99
C LEU A 57 10.52 2.70 6.68
N ASP A 58 11.38 1.69 6.74
CA ASP A 58 12.12 1.11 5.62
C ASP A 58 12.12 -0.41 5.86
N ASP A 59 11.37 -1.18 5.07
CA ASP A 59 10.99 -2.57 5.37
C ASP A 59 10.51 -2.74 6.85
N ASP A 60 11.11 -3.66 7.61
CA ASP A 60 10.81 -3.93 9.02
C ASP A 60 11.57 -3.00 10.01
N VAL A 61 12.08 -1.87 9.52
CA VAL A 61 13.02 -1.00 10.25
C VAL A 61 12.53 0.44 10.32
N ILE A 62 12.20 0.89 11.53
CA ILE A 62 11.86 2.29 11.82
C ILE A 62 13.14 3.04 12.22
N THR A 63 13.48 4.09 11.48
CA THR A 63 14.49 5.09 11.88
C THR A 63 13.80 6.30 12.50
N VAL A 64 14.24 6.72 13.69
CA VAL A 64 13.70 7.87 14.43
C VAL A 64 14.83 8.86 14.71
N ASP A 65 14.66 10.11 14.31
CA ASP A 65 15.46 11.26 14.74
C ASP A 65 14.60 12.17 15.63
N PRO A 66 14.71 12.06 16.97
CA PRO A 66 13.87 12.83 17.89
C PRO A 66 14.08 14.35 17.81
N SER A 67 15.16 14.82 17.18
CA SER A 67 15.42 16.25 16.98
C SER A 67 14.69 16.84 15.77
N ARG A 68 14.22 15.98 14.84
CA ARG A 68 13.54 16.37 13.60
C ARG A 68 12.03 16.10 13.61
N LEU A 69 11.49 15.65 14.73
CA LEU A 69 10.05 15.55 14.96
C LEU A 69 9.40 16.93 14.86
N ARG A 70 8.11 16.97 14.50
CA ARG A 70 7.35 18.22 14.48
C ARG A 70 7.32 18.89 15.86
N ALA A 71 7.10 20.20 15.87
CA ALA A 71 6.83 20.91 17.11
C ALA A 71 5.60 20.31 17.84
N GLY A 72 5.68 20.25 19.18
CA GLY A 72 4.63 19.67 20.02
C GLY A 72 4.59 18.14 20.06
N ALA A 73 5.31 17.42 19.19
CA ALA A 73 5.44 15.97 19.34
C ALA A 73 6.22 15.62 20.63
N SER A 74 5.66 14.74 21.45
CA SER A 74 6.27 14.32 22.71
C SER A 74 6.25 12.81 22.92
N ARG A 75 5.62 12.03 22.03
CA ARG A 75 5.58 10.57 22.06
C ARG A 75 5.52 9.97 20.66
N LEU A 76 6.23 8.88 20.43
CA LEU A 76 6.09 7.99 19.29
C LEU A 76 5.71 6.62 19.80
N THR A 77 4.63 6.03 19.28
CA THR A 77 4.18 4.70 19.71
C THR A 77 4.38 3.71 18.56
N VAL A 78 5.18 2.67 18.79
CA VAL A 78 5.43 1.58 17.83
C VAL A 78 4.29 0.57 17.92
N VAL A 79 3.62 0.40 16.80
CA VAL A 79 2.46 -0.47 16.59
C VAL A 79 2.89 -1.64 15.72
N VAL A 80 2.40 -2.84 16.03
CA VAL A 80 2.58 -4.05 15.24
C VAL A 80 1.25 -4.68 14.87
N SER A 81 1.09 -4.98 13.60
CA SER A 81 0.04 -5.83 13.05
C SER A 81 0.64 -7.09 12.40
N PRO A 82 -0.15 -8.16 12.21
CA PRO A 82 0.17 -9.23 11.27
C PRO A 82 0.40 -8.65 9.87
N ALA A 83 1.47 -9.07 9.18
CA ALA A 83 1.68 -8.72 7.76
C ALA A 83 0.67 -9.42 6.81
N GLU A 84 0.01 -10.47 7.28
CA GLU A 84 -1.08 -11.16 6.56
C GLU A 84 -2.45 -10.78 7.15
N PRO A 85 -3.30 -10.04 6.41
CA PRO A 85 -4.63 -9.67 6.88
C PRO A 85 -5.49 -10.88 7.25
N GLY A 86 -6.06 -10.87 8.46
CA GLY A 86 -6.92 -11.94 8.98
C GLY A 86 -6.20 -13.03 9.77
N VAL A 87 -4.87 -13.03 9.85
CA VAL A 87 -4.12 -13.91 10.75
C VAL A 87 -4.04 -13.28 12.15
N PRO A 88 -4.54 -13.90 13.23
CA PRO A 88 -4.39 -13.35 14.58
C PRO A 88 -2.93 -13.38 15.06
N LEU A 89 -2.47 -12.35 15.78
CA LEU A 89 -1.08 -12.28 16.28
C LEU A 89 -0.70 -13.51 17.13
N GLY A 90 -1.64 -14.11 17.85
CA GLY A 90 -1.39 -15.33 18.63
C GLY A 90 -1.04 -16.59 17.83
N ARG A 91 -1.20 -16.57 16.50
CA ARG A 91 -0.74 -17.62 15.59
C ARG A 91 0.66 -17.38 15.02
N LEU A 92 1.21 -16.18 15.19
CA LEU A 92 2.55 -15.79 14.73
C LEU A 92 3.60 -16.03 15.83
N PRO A 93 4.91 -15.89 15.51
CA PRO A 93 5.95 -15.72 16.52
C PRO A 93 5.65 -14.55 17.47
N VAL A 94 6.35 -14.45 18.60
CA VAL A 94 6.19 -13.29 19.50
C VAL A 94 7.00 -12.11 18.96
N PRO A 95 6.38 -10.96 18.65
CA PRO A 95 7.08 -9.83 18.04
C PRO A 95 8.12 -9.25 19.01
N SER A 96 9.39 -9.32 18.63
CA SER A 96 10.53 -9.00 19.50
C SER A 96 11.21 -7.71 19.04
N LEU A 97 11.05 -6.64 19.80
CA LEU A 97 11.60 -5.31 19.47
C LEU A 97 13.08 -5.22 19.81
N ARG A 98 13.87 -4.67 18.88
CA ARG A 98 15.27 -4.29 19.07
C ARG A 98 15.44 -2.80 18.77
N LEU A 99 15.86 -2.03 19.78
CA LEU A 99 16.21 -0.61 19.67
C LEU A 99 17.73 -0.44 19.70
N THR A 100 18.29 0.18 18.66
CA THR A 100 19.69 0.60 18.58
C THR A 100 19.85 2.11 18.58
N GLY A 101 20.97 2.57 19.13
CA GLY A 101 21.35 3.98 19.16
C GLY A 101 22.26 4.39 17.99
N PRO A 102 22.74 5.65 17.99
CA PRO A 102 23.46 6.25 16.87
C PRO A 102 24.79 5.57 16.53
N GLY A 103 25.42 4.88 17.49
CA GLY A 103 26.64 4.10 17.27
C GLY A 103 26.38 2.64 16.87
N GLY A 104 25.12 2.27 16.59
CA GLY A 104 24.70 0.88 16.31
C GLY A 104 24.60 -0.01 17.55
N GLU A 105 24.84 0.53 18.76
CA GLU A 105 24.75 -0.19 20.01
C GLU A 105 23.30 -0.53 20.38
N VAL A 106 23.06 -1.72 20.95
CA VAL A 106 21.71 -2.12 21.38
C VAL A 106 21.37 -1.47 22.71
N LEU A 107 20.50 -0.44 22.66
CA LEU A 107 20.03 0.33 23.80
C LEU A 107 18.99 -0.44 24.62
N ALA A 108 18.06 -1.12 23.94
CA ALA A 108 17.01 -1.91 24.54
C ALA A 108 16.58 -3.08 23.64
N ARG A 109 16.07 -4.12 24.28
CA ARG A 109 15.25 -5.17 23.65
C ARG A 109 13.96 -5.31 24.44
N PHE A 110 12.88 -5.70 23.79
CA PHE A 110 11.63 -6.00 24.46
C PHE A 110 10.90 -7.13 23.74
N THR A 111 10.59 -8.19 24.50
CA THR A 111 9.70 -9.27 24.07
C THR A 111 8.45 -9.24 24.97
N PRO A 112 7.25 -8.95 24.42
CA PRO A 112 6.01 -8.93 25.17
C PRO A 112 5.56 -10.37 25.53
N PRO A 113 4.58 -10.52 26.44
CA PRO A 113 3.82 -11.77 26.55
C PRO A 113 3.23 -12.17 25.20
N LYS A 114 3.04 -13.48 24.96
CA LYS A 114 2.45 -13.95 23.70
C LYS A 114 1.00 -13.44 23.56
N PRO A 115 0.64 -12.77 22.46
CA PRO A 115 -0.75 -12.37 22.20
C PRO A 115 -1.66 -13.60 22.09
N GLU A 116 -2.92 -13.47 22.50
CA GLU A 116 -3.90 -14.57 22.43
C GLU A 116 -5.04 -14.27 21.46
N ARG A 117 -5.61 -13.06 21.53
CA ARG A 117 -6.84 -12.66 20.81
C ARG A 117 -6.68 -11.36 20.04
N GLU A 118 -5.55 -10.69 20.22
CA GLU A 118 -5.32 -9.34 19.75
C GLU A 118 -4.85 -9.35 18.30
N THR A 119 -5.31 -8.36 17.54
CA THR A 119 -5.03 -8.19 16.11
C THR A 119 -4.01 -7.08 15.86
N VAL A 120 -3.77 -6.22 16.85
CA VAL A 120 -2.71 -5.22 16.88
C VAL A 120 -2.06 -5.16 18.27
N LEU A 121 -0.78 -4.81 18.35
CA LEU A 121 -0.01 -4.71 19.59
C LEU A 121 0.81 -3.41 19.63
N LEU A 122 0.66 -2.63 20.70
CA LEU A 122 1.57 -1.54 21.03
C LEU A 122 2.81 -2.13 21.72
N LEU A 123 3.96 -2.13 21.04
CA LEU A 123 5.18 -2.73 21.57
C LEU A 123 5.90 -1.81 22.54
N ALA A 124 6.19 -0.58 22.12
CA ALA A 124 6.93 0.39 22.90
C ALA A 124 6.55 1.81 22.51
N GLU A 125 6.78 2.74 23.42
CA GLU A 125 6.74 4.17 23.13
C GLU A 125 8.10 4.82 23.39
N ILE A 126 8.48 5.77 22.55
CA ILE A 126 9.56 6.72 22.78
C ILE A 126 8.90 8.04 23.19
N TYR A 127 9.14 8.51 24.41
CA TYR A 127 8.46 9.66 24.98
C TYR A 127 9.43 10.66 25.62
N ARG A 128 9.07 11.94 25.55
CA ARG A 128 9.85 13.04 26.12
C ARG A 128 9.65 13.10 27.63
N ARG A 129 10.72 13.33 28.39
CA ARG A 129 10.64 13.55 29.84
C ARG A 129 11.69 14.57 30.28
N GLY A 130 11.23 15.80 30.52
CA GLY A 130 12.13 16.94 30.69
C GLY A 130 12.78 17.32 29.36
N THR A 131 14.09 17.54 29.35
CA THR A 131 14.82 17.91 28.13
C THR A 131 15.11 16.74 27.20
N GLY A 132 15.16 15.50 27.71
CA GLY A 132 15.56 14.30 26.96
C GLY A 132 14.44 13.31 26.65
N TRP A 133 14.79 12.27 25.90
CA TRP A 133 13.88 11.19 25.48
C TRP A 133 14.10 9.90 26.26
N LYS A 134 13.03 9.10 26.36
CA LYS A 134 13.02 7.79 27.02
C LYS A 134 12.27 6.78 26.18
N VAL A 135 12.66 5.51 26.22
CA VAL A 135 11.82 4.40 25.75
C VAL A 135 11.08 3.78 26.93
N ARG A 136 9.84 3.34 26.72
CA ARG A 136 9.06 2.50 27.63
C ARG A 136 8.49 1.31 26.86
N ALA A 137 8.70 0.10 27.36
CA ALA A 137 8.04 -1.10 26.86
C ALA A 137 6.57 -1.10 27.30
N LEU A 138 5.66 -1.43 26.38
CA LEU A 138 4.23 -1.50 26.61
C LEU A 138 3.76 -2.96 26.61
N GLY A 139 3.68 -3.59 25.43
CA GLY A 139 3.11 -4.93 25.27
C GLY A 139 1.59 -4.95 25.41
N GLN A 140 0.91 -3.85 25.08
CA GLN A 140 -0.55 -3.72 25.20
C GLN A 140 -1.22 -4.09 23.88
N GLY A 141 -2.08 -5.11 23.90
CA GLY A 141 -2.80 -5.58 22.72
C GLY A 141 -4.18 -4.95 22.55
N TYR A 142 -4.63 -4.89 21.29
CA TYR A 142 -5.91 -4.35 20.85
C TYR A 142 -6.69 -5.44 20.11
N ALA A 143 -7.87 -5.79 20.63
CA ALA A 143 -8.80 -6.71 19.97
C ALA A 143 -9.47 -6.08 18.73
N ASP A 144 -9.83 -4.80 18.83
CA ASP A 144 -10.41 -3.95 17.78
C ASP A 144 -9.41 -3.56 16.65
N GLY A 145 -8.17 -4.07 16.71
CA GLY A 145 -7.13 -3.83 15.73
C GLY A 145 -6.76 -2.36 15.56
N LEU A 146 -6.25 -2.03 14.36
CA LEU A 146 -5.71 -0.70 14.05
C LEU A 146 -6.79 0.40 14.12
N ALA A 147 -8.06 0.04 13.91
CA ALA A 147 -9.20 0.94 14.04
C ALA A 147 -9.49 1.35 15.50
N GLY A 148 -9.23 0.45 16.46
CA GLY A 148 -9.26 0.79 17.89
C GLY A 148 -8.14 1.76 18.26
N VAL A 149 -6.93 1.48 17.77
CA VAL A 149 -5.75 2.35 17.95
C VAL A 149 -6.00 3.75 17.35
N ALA A 150 -6.49 3.85 16.10
CA ALA A 150 -6.73 5.15 15.45
C ALA A 150 -7.75 6.03 16.20
N ARG A 151 -8.75 5.46 16.87
CA ARG A 151 -9.68 6.20 17.75
C ARG A 151 -8.99 6.73 19.01
N ASP A 152 -8.23 5.87 19.68
CA ASP A 152 -7.52 6.22 20.92
C ASP A 152 -6.49 7.34 20.68
N PHE A 153 -5.82 7.33 19.52
CA PHE A 153 -4.83 8.36 19.13
C PHE A 153 -5.39 9.50 18.25
N GLY A 154 -6.66 9.45 17.84
CA GLY A 154 -7.43 10.58 17.26
C GLY A 154 -6.90 11.14 15.93
N VAL A 155 -6.86 10.31 14.90
CA VAL A 155 -6.48 10.68 13.52
C VAL A 155 -7.67 11.30 12.75
N ASP A 156 -7.45 12.44 12.08
CA ASP A 156 -8.37 13.09 11.13
C ASP A 156 -7.60 13.45 9.82
N VAL A 157 -8.28 13.31 8.67
CA VAL A 157 -7.71 13.18 7.31
C VAL A 157 -8.01 14.42 6.43
N ALA A 158 -7.08 15.39 6.32
CA ALA A 158 -6.84 16.35 5.21
C ALA A 158 -6.18 17.68 5.68
N ASP A 159 -5.58 18.52 4.81
CA ASP A 159 -4.33 18.40 4.03
C ASP A 159 -3.98 19.81 3.45
N GLU A 160 -2.71 20.16 3.16
CA GLU A 160 -2.40 21.48 2.54
C GLU A 160 -1.01 21.63 1.85
N GLY A 161 -1.00 22.12 0.59
CA GLY A 161 -0.09 23.20 0.16
C GLY A 161 1.23 22.89 -0.63
N PRO A 162 1.74 23.84 -1.47
CA PRO A 162 2.62 23.54 -2.65
C PRO A 162 3.91 24.44 -2.75
N PRO A 163 4.56 24.67 -3.93
CA PRO A 163 5.26 23.79 -4.93
C PRO A 163 6.77 24.23 -5.14
N PRO A 164 7.54 23.90 -6.24
CA PRO A 164 7.40 24.42 -7.63
C PRO A 164 7.77 23.45 -8.82
N HIS A 165 7.58 23.92 -10.08
CA HIS A 165 7.69 23.21 -11.40
C HIS A 165 9.13 23.22 -12.02
N ALA A 166 9.52 22.74 -13.24
CA ALA A 166 8.93 22.19 -14.51
C ALA A 166 10.08 21.45 -15.30
N PRO A 167 10.08 21.13 -16.64
CA PRO A 167 9.06 21.05 -17.72
C PRO A 167 9.09 19.73 -18.58
N THR A 168 8.26 19.63 -19.64
CA THR A 168 8.15 18.47 -20.57
C THR A 168 8.95 18.60 -21.89
N VAL A 169 9.36 17.47 -22.49
CA VAL A 169 9.91 17.36 -23.86
C VAL A 169 9.37 16.10 -24.57
N GLN A 170 8.97 16.22 -25.85
CA GLN A 170 8.60 15.12 -26.75
C GLN A 170 9.68 14.89 -27.82
N VAL A 171 9.95 13.65 -28.23
CA VAL A 171 10.78 13.30 -29.41
C VAL A 171 10.19 12.05 -30.14
N PRO A 172 10.23 11.94 -31.49
CA PRO A 172 9.46 10.95 -32.24
C PRO A 172 10.10 9.56 -32.40
N THR A 173 9.27 8.60 -32.80
CA THR A 173 9.62 7.19 -33.03
C THR A 173 10.40 6.96 -34.34
N ALA A 174 11.49 6.20 -34.27
CA ALA A 174 12.13 5.56 -35.44
C ALA A 174 12.48 4.10 -35.11
N ALA A 175 12.15 3.17 -36.00
CA ALA A 175 12.35 1.74 -35.77
C ALA A 175 13.78 1.30 -36.09
N ILE A 176 14.42 0.57 -35.16
CA ILE A 176 15.75 -0.03 -35.32
C ILE A 176 15.60 -1.56 -35.36
N PRO A 177 16.30 -2.27 -36.27
CA PRO A 177 16.21 -3.74 -36.38
C PRO A 177 16.77 -4.45 -35.13
N VAL A 178 16.12 -5.53 -34.74
CA VAL A 178 16.34 -6.23 -33.46
C VAL A 178 17.48 -7.27 -33.55
N PRO A 179 18.47 -7.27 -32.63
CA PRO A 179 19.55 -8.25 -32.58
C PRO A 179 19.11 -9.68 -32.21
N ALA A 180 19.97 -10.65 -32.49
CA ALA A 180 19.69 -12.09 -32.31
C ALA A 180 19.37 -12.51 -30.85
N ALA A 181 19.87 -11.79 -29.83
CA ALA A 181 19.60 -12.09 -28.41
C ALA A 181 18.10 -12.07 -28.07
N ARG A 182 17.36 -11.04 -28.53
CA ARG A 182 15.90 -10.97 -28.34
C ARG A 182 15.13 -12.11 -29.01
N ARG A 183 15.75 -12.80 -29.97
CA ARG A 183 15.13 -13.95 -30.66
C ARG A 183 15.16 -15.21 -29.77
N GLN A 184 16.12 -15.34 -28.84
CA GLN A 184 16.11 -16.39 -27.81
C GLN A 184 15.22 -16.03 -26.62
N GLU A 185 15.10 -14.74 -26.27
CA GLU A 185 14.19 -14.27 -25.21
C GLU A 185 12.72 -14.48 -25.61
N ALA A 186 12.33 -14.14 -26.84
CA ALA A 186 10.99 -14.39 -27.37
C ALA A 186 10.61 -15.90 -27.38
N GLN A 187 11.56 -16.78 -27.69
CA GLN A 187 11.33 -18.23 -27.62
C GLN A 187 11.17 -18.76 -26.19
N GLN A 188 11.68 -18.05 -25.17
CA GLN A 188 11.50 -18.41 -23.77
C GLN A 188 10.19 -17.85 -23.19
N SER A 189 9.72 -16.67 -23.64
CA SER A 189 8.39 -16.17 -23.26
C SER A 189 7.26 -17.06 -23.76
N ASP A 190 7.39 -17.61 -24.98
CA ASP A 190 6.45 -18.61 -25.53
C ASP A 190 6.40 -19.88 -24.64
N GLY A 191 7.55 -20.33 -24.15
CA GLY A 191 7.66 -21.47 -23.23
C GLY A 191 7.02 -21.21 -21.85
N PHE A 192 7.29 -20.05 -21.24
CA PHE A 192 6.70 -19.70 -19.95
C PHE A 192 5.18 -19.49 -20.03
N GLY A 193 4.70 -18.74 -21.03
CA GLY A 193 3.26 -18.49 -21.23
C GLY A 193 2.48 -19.79 -21.44
N GLY A 194 3.04 -20.75 -22.19
CA GLY A 194 2.47 -22.09 -22.34
C GLY A 194 2.36 -22.86 -21.02
N LEU A 195 3.42 -22.87 -20.20
CA LEU A 195 3.42 -23.54 -18.89
C LEU A 195 2.42 -22.93 -17.90
N VAL A 196 2.37 -21.60 -17.81
CA VAL A 196 1.40 -20.87 -16.98
C VAL A 196 -0.03 -21.17 -17.41
N ASN A 197 -0.32 -21.12 -18.71
CA ASN A 197 -1.67 -21.35 -19.21
C ASN A 197 -2.10 -22.81 -19.05
N ALA A 198 -1.19 -23.78 -19.21
CA ALA A 198 -1.46 -25.18 -18.90
C ALA A 198 -1.83 -25.37 -17.41
N GLU A 199 -1.11 -24.71 -16.50
CA GLU A 199 -1.41 -24.76 -15.06
C GLU A 199 -2.72 -24.06 -14.69
N ARG A 200 -3.00 -22.89 -15.27
CA ARG A 200 -4.26 -22.17 -15.05
C ARG A 200 -5.45 -22.99 -15.52
N VAL A 201 -5.38 -23.58 -16.71
CA VAL A 201 -6.41 -24.51 -17.22
C VAL A 201 -6.58 -25.72 -16.30
N ARG A 202 -5.48 -26.34 -15.83
CA ARG A 202 -5.53 -27.45 -14.86
C ARG A 202 -6.19 -27.05 -13.54
N ALA A 203 -6.07 -25.79 -13.13
CA ALA A 203 -6.68 -25.23 -11.93
C ALA A 203 -8.09 -24.65 -12.14
N GLY A 204 -8.65 -24.70 -13.36
CA GLY A 204 -9.95 -24.12 -13.69
C GLY A 204 -9.95 -22.59 -13.85
N ALA A 205 -8.78 -21.95 -13.90
CA ALA A 205 -8.62 -20.52 -14.17
C ALA A 205 -8.50 -20.25 -15.68
N PRO A 206 -9.03 -19.11 -16.20
CA PRO A 206 -8.88 -18.74 -17.60
C PRO A 206 -7.41 -18.46 -17.94
N PRO A 207 -6.94 -18.72 -19.16
CA PRO A 207 -5.56 -18.41 -19.57
C PRO A 207 -5.30 -16.90 -19.55
N VAL A 208 -4.03 -16.52 -19.42
CA VAL A 208 -3.54 -15.14 -19.56
C VAL A 208 -2.91 -14.91 -20.93
N THR A 209 -3.03 -13.68 -21.41
CA THR A 209 -2.27 -13.17 -22.57
C THR A 209 -0.94 -12.56 -22.10
N ILE A 210 0.16 -12.82 -22.80
CA ILE A 210 1.44 -12.17 -22.51
C ILE A 210 1.45 -10.77 -23.14
N ASP A 211 1.54 -9.71 -22.32
CA ASP A 211 1.63 -8.32 -22.77
C ASP A 211 3.09 -7.85 -22.83
N ALA A 212 3.46 -7.18 -23.92
CA ALA A 212 4.83 -6.75 -24.16
C ALA A 212 5.32 -5.61 -23.25
N ARG A 213 4.41 -4.75 -22.75
CA ARG A 213 4.74 -3.65 -21.82
C ARG A 213 5.02 -4.22 -20.43
N LEU A 214 4.19 -5.16 -19.97
CA LEU A 214 4.41 -5.91 -18.72
C LEU A 214 5.70 -6.74 -18.80
N THR A 215 5.91 -7.47 -19.90
CA THR A 215 7.12 -8.26 -20.15
C THR A 215 8.35 -7.37 -20.06
N SER A 216 8.38 -6.24 -20.78
CA SER A 216 9.53 -5.35 -20.74
C SER A 216 9.70 -4.60 -19.40
N ALA A 217 8.62 -4.38 -18.64
CA ALA A 217 8.70 -3.90 -17.25
C ALA A 217 9.40 -4.91 -16.34
N ALA A 218 9.03 -6.18 -16.47
CA ALA A 218 9.59 -7.29 -15.72
C ALA A 218 11.05 -7.57 -16.10
N GLU A 219 11.40 -7.52 -17.38
CA GLU A 219 12.79 -7.69 -17.89
C GLU A 219 13.74 -6.67 -17.26
N ALA A 220 13.36 -5.39 -17.29
CA ALA A 220 14.18 -4.33 -16.70
C ALA A 220 14.34 -4.51 -15.18
N HIS A 221 13.28 -4.91 -14.48
CA HIS A 221 13.33 -5.14 -13.03
C HIS A 221 14.20 -6.35 -12.66
N ALA A 222 14.07 -7.46 -13.40
CA ALA A 222 14.93 -8.62 -13.24
C ALA A 222 16.42 -8.28 -13.47
N ALA A 223 16.72 -7.49 -14.52
CA ALA A 223 18.08 -7.01 -14.80
C ALA A 223 18.64 -6.13 -13.66
N THR A 224 17.81 -5.26 -13.07
CA THR A 224 18.16 -4.48 -11.88
C THR A 224 18.49 -5.37 -10.68
N MET A 225 17.65 -6.36 -10.36
CA MET A 225 17.90 -7.29 -9.24
C MET A 225 19.18 -8.11 -9.46
N ALA A 226 19.41 -8.59 -10.69
CA ALA A 226 20.64 -9.30 -11.05
C ALA A 226 21.90 -8.42 -10.92
N ALA A 227 21.85 -7.17 -11.37
CA ALA A 227 22.96 -6.23 -11.22
C ALA A 227 23.27 -5.90 -9.75
N GLN A 228 22.27 -5.95 -8.86
CA GLN A 228 22.44 -5.77 -7.42
C GLN A 228 22.87 -7.06 -6.70
N GLY A 229 22.52 -8.23 -7.23
CA GLY A 229 22.67 -9.51 -6.53
C GLY A 229 21.75 -9.64 -5.32
N ARG A 230 20.52 -9.12 -5.41
CA ARG A 230 19.47 -9.30 -4.40
C ARG A 230 18.07 -9.14 -4.99
N LEU A 231 17.08 -9.77 -4.36
CA LEU A 231 15.67 -9.44 -4.58
C LEU A 231 15.36 -8.04 -4.02
N SER A 232 14.44 -7.34 -4.68
CA SER A 232 13.98 -6.00 -4.28
C SER A 232 12.58 -5.75 -4.83
N VAL A 233 11.67 -5.20 -4.03
CA VAL A 233 10.31 -4.81 -4.49
C VAL A 233 10.35 -3.49 -5.26
N GLU A 234 11.20 -2.57 -4.83
CA GLU A 234 11.49 -1.30 -5.52
C GLU A 234 12.80 -1.38 -6.32
N SER A 235 12.85 -0.64 -7.41
CA SER A 235 14.10 -0.31 -8.12
C SER A 235 15.00 0.60 -7.24
N PRO A 236 16.32 0.69 -7.47
CA PRO A 236 17.25 1.50 -6.66
C PRO A 236 16.96 3.01 -6.60
N ASP A 237 16.14 3.52 -7.51
CA ASP A 237 15.61 4.88 -7.55
C ASP A 237 14.29 5.05 -6.75
N GLY A 238 13.85 4.03 -6.02
CA GLY A 238 12.61 4.03 -5.23
C GLY A 238 11.35 3.86 -6.08
N VAL A 239 11.47 3.32 -7.29
CA VAL A 239 10.36 3.15 -8.22
C VAL A 239 9.67 1.81 -7.98
N SER A 240 8.41 1.87 -7.53
CA SER A 240 7.56 0.71 -7.23
C SER A 240 7.03 0.03 -8.49
N VAL A 241 6.52 -1.20 -8.37
CA VAL A 241 5.87 -1.94 -9.47
C VAL A 241 4.80 -1.12 -10.20
N PHE A 242 4.04 -0.34 -9.44
CA PHE A 242 2.98 0.52 -9.94
C PHE A 242 3.50 1.55 -10.94
N GLN A 243 4.62 2.19 -10.61
CA GLN A 243 5.30 3.15 -11.46
C GLN A 243 6.07 2.48 -12.60
N ARG A 244 6.66 1.30 -12.38
CA ARG A 244 7.32 0.49 -13.43
C ARG A 244 6.37 0.19 -14.59
N VAL A 245 5.11 -0.18 -14.30
CA VAL A 245 4.13 -0.54 -15.35
C VAL A 245 3.47 0.69 -15.98
N THR A 246 3.09 1.72 -15.21
CA THR A 246 2.44 2.92 -15.78
C THR A 246 3.38 3.75 -16.64
N THR A 247 4.66 3.86 -16.27
CA THR A 247 5.69 4.55 -17.08
C THR A 247 5.89 3.90 -18.46
N ARG A 248 5.49 2.63 -18.61
CA ARG A 248 5.50 1.88 -19.88
C ARG A 248 4.16 1.89 -20.61
N GLY A 249 3.24 2.78 -20.22
CA GLY A 249 1.92 2.93 -20.82
C GLY A 249 0.98 1.75 -20.54
N TYR A 250 1.16 1.06 -19.42
CA TYR A 250 0.24 0.02 -18.96
C TYR A 250 -0.70 0.55 -17.88
N ALA A 251 -1.99 0.65 -18.19
CA ALA A 251 -3.05 1.02 -17.24
C ALA A 251 -3.76 -0.25 -16.73
N TYR A 252 -4.02 -0.31 -15.42
CA TYR A 252 -4.56 -1.50 -14.75
C TYR A 252 -5.71 -1.19 -13.79
N LEU A 253 -6.53 -2.21 -13.55
CA LEU A 253 -7.51 -2.29 -12.45
C LEU A 253 -7.00 -3.19 -11.30
N GLY A 254 -5.86 -3.84 -11.48
CA GLY A 254 -5.17 -4.63 -10.48
C GLY A 254 -3.84 -5.12 -11.03
N ILE A 255 -2.81 -5.15 -10.18
CA ILE A 255 -1.48 -5.65 -10.50
C ILE A 255 -0.94 -6.44 -9.31
N ALA A 256 -0.24 -7.54 -9.57
CA ALA A 256 0.52 -8.30 -8.58
C ALA A 256 1.85 -8.73 -9.19
N GLU A 257 2.84 -9.02 -8.37
CA GLU A 257 4.16 -9.48 -8.82
C GLU A 257 4.69 -10.68 -8.03
N HIS A 258 5.51 -11.49 -8.69
CA HIS A 258 6.38 -12.48 -8.07
C HIS A 258 7.83 -12.14 -8.40
N LEU A 259 8.67 -12.15 -7.37
CA LEU A 259 10.09 -11.86 -7.42
C LEU A 259 10.82 -13.07 -6.85
N VAL A 260 11.64 -13.72 -7.67
CA VAL A 260 12.21 -15.04 -7.33
C VAL A 260 13.65 -15.10 -7.82
N SER A 261 14.57 -15.55 -6.97
CA SER A 261 15.94 -15.90 -7.38
C SER A 261 16.21 -17.39 -7.16
N GLY A 262 17.10 -17.96 -7.98
CA GLY A 262 17.50 -19.37 -7.89
C GLY A 262 17.02 -20.27 -9.04
N PRO A 263 15.71 -20.35 -9.38
CA PRO A 263 15.21 -21.17 -10.47
C PRO A 263 15.93 -20.92 -11.78
N ARG A 264 16.46 -21.98 -12.40
CA ARG A 264 17.18 -21.90 -13.67
C ARG A 264 16.27 -22.07 -14.88
N THR A 265 15.06 -22.58 -14.69
CA THR A 265 14.09 -22.83 -15.77
C THR A 265 12.71 -22.21 -15.48
N PRO A 266 11.90 -21.90 -16.52
CA PRO A 266 10.50 -21.50 -16.35
C PRO A 266 9.65 -22.52 -15.57
N ALA A 267 9.98 -23.81 -15.65
CA ALA A 267 9.28 -24.87 -14.94
C ALA A 267 9.61 -24.89 -13.44
N GLU A 268 10.88 -24.64 -13.07
CA GLU A 268 11.28 -24.47 -11.66
C GLU A 268 10.66 -23.21 -11.04
N PHE A 269 10.61 -22.10 -11.79
CA PHE A 269 9.93 -20.88 -11.35
C PHE A 269 8.42 -21.13 -11.14
N LEU A 270 7.77 -21.84 -12.07
CA LEU A 270 6.37 -22.22 -11.94
C LEU A 270 6.14 -23.16 -10.74
N ALA A 271 7.05 -24.10 -10.49
CA ALA A 271 6.98 -24.97 -9.31
C ALA A 271 7.05 -24.14 -8.02
N TYR A 272 8.01 -23.20 -7.91
CA TYR A 272 8.12 -22.27 -6.77
C TYR A 272 6.82 -21.48 -6.55
N CYS A 273 6.24 -20.89 -7.61
CA CYS A 273 4.95 -20.19 -7.52
C CYS A 273 3.75 -21.09 -7.18
N LEU A 274 3.91 -22.41 -7.05
CA LEU A 274 2.84 -23.33 -6.66
C LEU A 274 3.04 -23.91 -5.26
N GLU A 275 4.22 -23.78 -4.65
CA GLU A 275 4.59 -24.40 -3.36
C GLU A 275 3.60 -24.05 -2.25
N ASP A 276 3.38 -22.75 -2.00
CA ASP A 276 2.48 -22.25 -0.96
C ASP A 276 1.20 -21.62 -1.53
N ALA A 277 0.25 -21.26 -0.66
CA ALA A 277 -1.05 -20.72 -1.08
C ALA A 277 -1.01 -19.23 -1.48
N HIS A 278 -0.04 -18.47 -0.97
CA HIS A 278 0.14 -17.05 -1.22
C HIS A 278 0.78 -16.82 -2.59
N THR A 279 1.93 -17.44 -2.88
CA THR A 279 2.58 -17.37 -4.20
C THR A 279 1.74 -17.99 -5.32
N ARG A 280 0.90 -18.98 -4.99
CA ARG A 280 -0.06 -19.57 -5.93
C ARG A 280 -1.23 -18.65 -6.28
N ARG A 281 -1.57 -17.68 -5.43
CA ARG A 281 -2.79 -16.86 -5.60
C ARG A 281 -2.73 -16.01 -6.88
N PRO A 282 -1.74 -15.14 -7.14
CA PRO A 282 -1.72 -14.35 -8.37
C PRO A 282 -1.70 -15.20 -9.65
N LEU A 283 -1.00 -16.34 -9.60
CA LEU A 283 -0.92 -17.24 -10.75
C LEU A 283 -2.28 -17.86 -11.11
N ARG A 284 -3.15 -18.13 -10.13
CA ARG A 284 -4.47 -18.76 -10.34
C ARG A 284 -5.65 -17.79 -10.26
N ASP A 285 -5.43 -16.52 -9.91
CA ASP A 285 -6.52 -15.55 -9.81
C ASP A 285 -7.14 -15.28 -11.21
N ALA A 286 -8.43 -15.55 -11.33
CA ALA A 286 -9.20 -15.36 -12.56
C ALA A 286 -9.43 -13.87 -12.88
N ALA A 287 -9.21 -12.96 -11.92
CA ALA A 287 -9.25 -11.53 -12.15
C ALA A 287 -8.05 -11.03 -12.99
N PHE A 288 -6.92 -11.75 -12.98
CA PHE A 288 -5.78 -11.47 -13.84
C PHE A 288 -5.95 -12.18 -15.19
N THR A 289 -5.90 -11.42 -16.27
CA THR A 289 -6.08 -11.88 -17.66
C THR A 289 -4.87 -11.59 -18.55
N GLU A 290 -3.93 -10.80 -18.06
CA GLU A 290 -2.68 -10.49 -18.74
C GLU A 290 -1.50 -10.74 -17.80
N ALA A 291 -0.34 -11.06 -18.38
CA ALA A 291 0.89 -11.27 -17.63
C ALA A 291 2.12 -10.77 -18.42
N GLY A 292 3.23 -10.61 -17.72
CA GLY A 292 4.55 -10.40 -18.33
C GLY A 292 5.62 -11.03 -17.47
N ILE A 293 6.69 -11.55 -18.08
CA ILE A 293 7.82 -12.14 -17.35
C ILE A 293 9.14 -11.55 -17.82
N GLY A 294 10.03 -11.35 -16.88
CA GLY A 294 11.42 -10.96 -17.10
C GLY A 294 12.35 -11.89 -16.35
N ARG A 295 13.52 -12.12 -16.95
CA ARG A 295 14.59 -12.94 -16.41
C ARG A 295 15.92 -12.23 -16.66
N ALA A 296 16.79 -12.22 -15.67
CA ALA A 296 18.20 -11.86 -15.84
C ALA A 296 19.09 -12.82 -15.05
N THR A 297 20.40 -12.78 -15.32
CA THR A 297 21.40 -13.55 -14.58
C THR A 297 22.46 -12.58 -14.06
N ASP A 298 22.90 -12.75 -12.83
CA ASP A 298 24.07 -12.03 -12.30
C ASP A 298 25.34 -12.67 -12.84
N ASP A 299 26.04 -11.99 -13.76
CA ASP A 299 27.25 -12.51 -14.42
C ASP A 299 28.38 -12.87 -13.44
N ARG A 300 28.36 -12.35 -12.19
CA ARG A 300 29.39 -12.63 -11.18
C ARG A 300 29.17 -13.96 -10.45
N THR A 301 27.91 -14.37 -10.29
CA THR A 301 27.50 -15.50 -9.43
C THR A 301 26.82 -16.61 -10.21
N GLY A 302 26.30 -16.32 -11.41
CA GLY A 302 25.43 -17.21 -12.18
C GLY A 302 24.02 -17.36 -11.58
N GLU A 303 23.65 -16.54 -10.59
CA GLU A 303 22.31 -16.56 -9.99
C GLU A 303 21.29 -15.94 -10.96
N VAL A 304 20.15 -16.61 -11.11
CA VAL A 304 19.07 -16.18 -12.00
C VAL A 304 18.00 -15.45 -11.18
N TYR A 305 17.58 -14.29 -11.65
CA TYR A 305 16.55 -13.43 -11.07
C TYR A 305 15.36 -13.34 -12.01
N TRP A 306 14.16 -13.48 -11.46
CA TRP A 306 12.89 -13.43 -12.19
C TRP A 306 11.98 -12.35 -11.62
N THR A 307 11.25 -11.67 -12.51
CA THR A 307 10.05 -10.90 -12.18
C THR A 307 8.90 -11.45 -13.03
N ALA A 308 7.77 -11.80 -12.42
CA ALA A 308 6.53 -12.06 -13.15
C ALA A 308 5.46 -11.09 -12.67
N LEU A 309 4.78 -10.43 -13.60
CA LEU A 309 3.70 -9.48 -13.36
C LEU A 309 2.38 -10.10 -13.80
N TRP A 310 1.35 -9.95 -12.98
CA TRP A 310 -0.01 -10.43 -13.20
C TRP A 310 -0.96 -9.25 -13.18
N ALA A 311 -1.70 -9.04 -14.26
CA ALA A 311 -2.46 -7.82 -14.47
C ALA A 311 -3.92 -8.07 -14.81
N ARG A 312 -4.78 -7.21 -14.23
CA ARG A 312 -6.15 -6.98 -14.66
C ARG A 312 -6.12 -5.69 -15.47
N PRO A 313 -6.12 -5.75 -16.82
CA PRO A 313 -5.99 -4.57 -17.66
C PRO A 313 -7.10 -3.56 -17.41
N PHE A 314 -6.81 -2.28 -17.60
CA PHE A 314 -7.83 -1.26 -17.59
C PHE A 314 -8.78 -1.40 -18.78
N SER A 315 -10.08 -1.37 -18.50
CA SER A 315 -11.16 -1.36 -19.48
C SER A 315 -12.37 -0.63 -18.89
N GLY A 316 -13.21 -0.03 -19.74
CA GLY A 316 -14.42 0.66 -19.29
C GLY A 316 -15.35 -0.27 -18.50
N ASP A 317 -15.61 -1.47 -19.02
CA ASP A 317 -16.46 -2.48 -18.37
C ASP A 317 -15.84 -3.03 -17.07
N GLY A 318 -14.51 -3.14 -17.02
CA GLY A 318 -13.78 -3.54 -15.81
C GLY A 318 -13.85 -2.48 -14.71
N LEU A 319 -13.69 -1.20 -15.09
CA LEU A 319 -13.86 -0.06 -14.19
C LEU A 319 -15.30 0.00 -13.68
N HIS A 320 -16.28 -0.04 -14.57
CA HIS A 320 -17.71 -0.02 -14.24
C HIS A 320 -18.05 -1.11 -13.21
N ARG A 321 -17.65 -2.37 -13.45
CA ARG A 321 -17.85 -3.45 -12.47
C ARG A 321 -17.18 -3.18 -11.12
N THR A 322 -15.96 -2.66 -11.14
CA THR A 322 -15.19 -2.37 -9.91
C THR A 322 -15.86 -1.28 -9.08
N VAL A 323 -16.34 -0.18 -9.69
CA VAL A 323 -17.03 0.89 -8.97
C VAL A 323 -18.45 0.49 -8.56
N SER A 324 -19.18 -0.30 -9.38
CA SER A 324 -20.48 -0.86 -9.00
C SER A 324 -20.38 -1.79 -7.79
N GLU A 325 -19.31 -2.58 -7.66
CA GLU A 325 -19.07 -3.44 -6.49
C GLU A 325 -18.88 -2.61 -5.22
N VAL A 326 -18.12 -1.50 -5.28
CA VAL A 326 -17.98 -0.55 -4.15
C VAL A 326 -19.33 0.04 -3.74
N VAL A 327 -20.17 0.45 -4.70
CA VAL A 327 -21.51 0.97 -4.41
C VAL A 327 -22.40 -0.11 -3.79
N ALA A 328 -22.41 -1.34 -4.31
CA ALA A 328 -23.18 -2.45 -3.76
C ALA A 328 -22.76 -2.79 -2.32
N LEU A 329 -21.46 -2.86 -2.03
CA LEU A 329 -20.94 -3.10 -0.69
C LEU A 329 -21.28 -1.97 0.28
N THR A 330 -21.16 -0.71 -0.18
CA THR A 330 -21.54 0.48 0.61
C THR A 330 -23.03 0.48 0.93
N ASN A 331 -23.89 0.14 -0.04
CA ASN A 331 -25.33 0.00 0.15
C ASN A 331 -25.68 -1.20 1.05
N GLY A 332 -24.91 -2.29 1.00
CA GLY A 332 -25.01 -3.40 1.96
C GLY A 332 -24.75 -2.94 3.40
N ARG A 333 -23.68 -2.16 3.64
CA ARG A 333 -23.37 -1.56 4.94
C ARG A 333 -24.48 -0.61 5.43
N ARG A 334 -25.05 0.20 4.55
CA ARG A 334 -26.21 1.07 4.85
C ARG A 334 -27.47 0.28 5.19
N ALA A 335 -27.79 -0.75 4.43
CA ALA A 335 -28.94 -1.62 4.69
C ALA A 335 -28.82 -2.33 6.05
N SER A 336 -27.62 -2.80 6.41
CA SER A 336 -27.33 -3.35 7.75
C SER A 336 -27.53 -2.35 8.89
N ALA A 337 -27.48 -1.05 8.61
CA ALA A 337 -27.76 0.03 9.56
C ALA A 337 -29.21 0.56 9.49
N GLY A 338 -30.10 -0.10 8.72
CA GLY A 338 -31.49 0.34 8.53
C GLY A 338 -31.67 1.57 7.63
N LEU A 339 -30.64 1.96 6.88
CA LEU A 339 -30.65 3.13 6.01
C LEU A 339 -31.05 2.76 4.58
N ARG A 340 -31.66 3.72 3.88
CA ARG A 340 -31.97 3.57 2.44
C ARG A 340 -30.67 3.48 1.62
N PRO A 341 -30.65 2.66 0.56
CA PRO A 341 -29.52 2.64 -0.37
C PRO A 341 -29.37 4.00 -1.07
N LEU A 342 -28.14 4.34 -1.40
CA LEU A 342 -27.76 5.46 -2.24
C LEU A 342 -28.00 5.11 -3.71
N ALA A 343 -28.54 6.05 -4.48
CA ALA A 343 -28.68 5.95 -5.92
C ALA A 343 -27.39 6.39 -6.62
N ASP A 344 -26.97 5.68 -7.67
CA ASP A 344 -25.83 6.09 -8.49
C ASP A 344 -26.11 7.43 -9.19
N ASP A 345 -25.21 8.40 -9.03
CA ASP A 345 -25.18 9.63 -9.82
C ASP A 345 -23.93 9.65 -10.71
N THR A 346 -24.15 9.63 -12.03
CA THR A 346 -23.09 9.59 -13.04
C THR A 346 -22.19 10.83 -13.04
N ARG A 347 -22.66 11.96 -12.52
CA ARG A 347 -21.90 13.21 -12.40
C ARG A 347 -20.97 13.17 -11.19
N LEU A 348 -21.46 12.64 -10.07
CA LEU A 348 -20.59 12.33 -8.93
C LEU A 348 -19.56 11.27 -9.30
N ALA A 349 -19.94 10.23 -10.05
CA ALA A 349 -19.00 9.22 -10.52
C ALA A 349 -17.94 9.80 -11.45
N SER A 350 -18.32 10.70 -12.37
CA SER A 350 -17.38 11.44 -13.24
C SER A 350 -16.39 12.29 -12.44
N ALA A 351 -16.87 13.05 -11.44
CA ALA A 351 -16.01 13.85 -10.56
C ALA A 351 -15.05 12.97 -9.73
N ALA A 352 -15.56 11.89 -9.12
CA ALA A 352 -14.76 10.96 -8.34
C ALA A 352 -13.70 10.25 -9.21
N GLN A 353 -14.06 9.82 -10.43
CA GLN A 353 -13.14 9.17 -11.36
C GLN A 353 -12.05 10.11 -11.85
N ALA A 354 -12.41 11.36 -12.18
CA ALA A 354 -11.42 12.38 -12.53
C ALA A 354 -10.42 12.58 -11.38
N TYR A 355 -10.91 12.68 -10.14
CA TYR A 355 -10.06 12.93 -8.98
C TYR A 355 -9.17 11.75 -8.57
N SER A 356 -9.66 10.51 -8.65
CA SER A 356 -8.82 9.31 -8.48
C SER A 356 -7.70 9.25 -9.53
N THR A 357 -8.03 9.56 -10.79
CA THR A 357 -7.05 9.63 -11.90
C THR A 357 -6.01 10.72 -11.64
N ASP A 358 -6.44 11.87 -11.14
CA ASP A 358 -5.59 13.03 -10.86
C ASP A 358 -4.61 12.76 -9.71
N MET A 359 -5.08 12.21 -8.59
CA MET A 359 -4.22 11.75 -7.48
C MET A 359 -3.17 10.74 -7.96
N ALA A 360 -3.58 9.75 -8.77
CA ALA A 360 -2.67 8.74 -9.32
C ALA A 360 -1.64 9.31 -10.31
N ALA A 361 -2.03 10.29 -11.13
CA ALA A 361 -1.18 10.89 -12.16
C ALA A 361 -0.20 11.93 -11.60
N ARG A 362 -0.63 12.74 -10.63
CA ARG A 362 0.18 13.80 -10.01
C ARG A 362 0.85 13.39 -8.71
N GLY A 363 0.52 12.21 -8.16
CA GLY A 363 1.22 11.60 -7.02
C GLY A 363 0.92 12.24 -5.68
N PHE A 364 -0.26 12.84 -5.51
CA PHE A 364 -0.75 13.39 -4.24
C PHE A 364 -1.90 12.55 -3.67
N TYR A 365 -2.23 12.74 -2.39
CA TYR A 365 -3.35 12.09 -1.72
C TYR A 365 -3.98 13.10 -0.77
N SER A 366 -5.13 13.64 -1.16
CA SER A 366 -5.73 14.81 -0.51
C SER A 366 -7.24 14.88 -0.77
N HIS A 367 -7.99 15.52 0.11
CA HIS A 367 -9.37 15.94 -0.17
C HIS A 367 -9.43 17.24 -1.00
N THR A 368 -8.38 18.05 -0.96
CA THR A 368 -8.24 19.33 -1.67
C THR A 368 -7.28 19.17 -2.84
N SER A 369 -7.64 19.61 -4.06
CA SER A 369 -6.69 19.52 -5.17
C SER A 369 -5.53 20.50 -4.97
N PRO A 370 -4.35 20.31 -5.61
CA PRO A 370 -3.25 21.29 -5.60
C PRO A 370 -3.61 22.71 -6.08
N GLU A 371 -4.75 22.87 -6.76
CA GLU A 371 -5.35 24.15 -7.17
C GLU A 371 -6.24 24.79 -6.07
N GLY A 372 -6.39 24.15 -4.92
CA GLY A 372 -7.32 24.55 -3.85
C GLY A 372 -8.78 24.14 -4.09
N LEU A 373 -9.06 23.19 -5.01
CA LEU A 373 -10.43 22.79 -5.33
C LEU A 373 -10.93 21.70 -4.38
N GLU A 374 -12.07 21.96 -3.75
CA GLU A 374 -12.72 21.08 -2.78
C GLU A 374 -13.68 20.07 -3.44
N PRO A 375 -14.13 19.02 -2.72
CA PRO A 375 -14.99 17.97 -3.29
C PRO A 375 -16.29 18.50 -3.92
N TRP A 376 -16.88 19.55 -3.34
CA TRP A 376 -18.08 20.20 -3.88
C TRP A 376 -17.82 21.02 -5.13
N ASP A 377 -16.61 21.56 -5.33
CA ASP A 377 -16.28 22.29 -6.56
C ASP A 377 -16.05 21.31 -7.71
N ARG A 378 -15.40 20.18 -7.45
CA ARG A 378 -15.28 19.06 -8.40
C ARG A 378 -16.64 18.49 -8.79
N ALA A 379 -17.52 18.24 -7.82
CA ALA A 379 -18.89 17.79 -8.07
C ALA A 379 -19.72 18.81 -8.87
N ARG A 380 -19.63 20.10 -8.54
CA ARG A 380 -20.30 21.20 -9.25
C ARG A 380 -19.80 21.33 -10.69
N ALA A 381 -18.49 21.22 -10.93
CA ALA A 381 -17.89 21.24 -12.26
C ALA A 381 -18.37 20.07 -13.15
N ALA A 382 -18.62 18.91 -12.56
CA ALA A 382 -19.27 17.77 -13.23
C ALA A 382 -20.81 17.92 -13.39
N GLY A 383 -21.40 19.02 -12.92
CA GLY A 383 -22.84 19.30 -13.02
C GLY A 383 -23.71 18.66 -11.93
N ALA A 384 -23.12 18.11 -10.86
CA ALA A 384 -23.85 17.50 -9.75
C ALA A 384 -24.37 18.58 -8.78
N ALA A 385 -25.64 18.97 -8.92
CA ALA A 385 -26.28 20.06 -8.18
C ALA A 385 -26.90 19.60 -6.84
N HIS A 386 -26.10 18.94 -5.98
CA HIS A 386 -26.52 18.53 -4.63
C HIS A 386 -26.41 19.67 -3.62
N ARG A 387 -27.25 19.66 -2.57
CA ARG A 387 -27.23 20.67 -1.50
C ARG A 387 -26.00 20.62 -0.60
N GLY A 388 -25.30 19.49 -0.63
CA GLY A 388 -24.11 19.20 0.15
C GLY A 388 -23.43 17.96 -0.40
N ILE A 389 -22.11 17.94 -0.32
CA ILE A 389 -21.25 16.86 -0.79
C ILE A 389 -20.48 16.31 0.41
N GLY A 390 -20.37 14.98 0.49
CA GLY A 390 -19.38 14.30 1.34
C GLY A 390 -18.38 13.57 0.45
N GLU A 391 -17.17 13.34 0.95
CA GLU A 391 -16.15 12.56 0.26
C GLU A 391 -15.47 11.60 1.23
N ASN A 392 -15.20 10.39 0.74
CA ASN A 392 -14.18 9.50 1.28
C ASN A 392 -13.12 9.29 0.19
N ILE A 393 -11.83 9.33 0.55
CA ILE A 393 -10.73 8.92 -0.33
C ILE A 393 -10.01 7.71 0.26
N ALA A 394 -9.29 6.98 -0.58
CA ALA A 394 -8.42 5.88 -0.12
C ALA A 394 -7.30 5.65 -1.12
N CYS A 395 -6.19 5.07 -0.67
CA CYS A 395 -5.16 4.55 -1.55
C CYS A 395 -4.49 3.29 -0.98
N GLY A 396 -4.01 2.42 -1.86
CA GLY A 396 -3.36 1.14 -1.52
C GLY A 396 -4.28 -0.10 -1.49
N GLN A 397 -5.60 0.07 -1.37
CA GLN A 397 -6.56 -1.05 -1.34
C GLN A 397 -6.78 -1.62 -2.75
N ARG A 398 -6.66 -2.93 -2.90
CA ARG A 398 -6.57 -3.62 -4.20
C ARG A 398 -7.93 -4.06 -4.72
N THR A 399 -8.94 -4.10 -3.85
CA THR A 399 -10.30 -4.60 -4.16
C THR A 399 -11.39 -3.68 -3.60
N ALA A 400 -12.59 -3.78 -4.17
CA ALA A 400 -13.77 -3.06 -3.69
C ALA A 400 -14.14 -3.44 -2.24
N ALA A 401 -13.92 -4.70 -1.86
CA ALA A 401 -14.09 -5.18 -0.49
C ALA A 401 -13.08 -4.53 0.48
N GLU A 402 -11.80 -4.50 0.13
CA GLU A 402 -10.76 -3.88 0.96
C GLU A 402 -11.01 -2.37 1.17
N VAL A 403 -11.40 -1.63 0.13
CA VAL A 403 -11.62 -0.18 0.28
C VAL A 403 -12.87 0.16 1.09
N VAL A 404 -13.99 -0.53 0.87
CA VAL A 404 -15.21 -0.32 1.68
C VAL A 404 -14.99 -0.73 3.13
N GLU A 405 -14.24 -1.80 3.38
CA GLU A 405 -13.89 -2.21 4.74
C GLU A 405 -12.93 -1.20 5.40
N GLY A 406 -11.95 -0.67 4.66
CA GLY A 406 -11.09 0.43 5.12
C GLY A 406 -11.90 1.68 5.53
N TRP A 407 -12.85 2.10 4.70
CA TRP A 407 -13.75 3.21 5.02
C TRP A 407 -14.67 2.91 6.21
N MET A 408 -15.19 1.70 6.35
CA MET A 408 -16.04 1.31 7.48
C MET A 408 -15.29 1.21 8.81
N ASN A 409 -13.96 1.04 8.77
CA ASN A 409 -13.09 1.02 9.94
C ASN A 409 -12.57 2.41 10.34
N SER A 410 -12.55 3.39 9.43
CA SER A 410 -12.33 4.80 9.75
C SER A 410 -13.62 5.47 10.26
N PRO A 411 -13.63 6.11 11.45
CA PRO A 411 -14.82 6.77 11.99
C PRO A 411 -15.40 7.86 11.07
N GLY A 412 -14.55 8.72 10.48
CA GLY A 412 -14.97 9.79 9.58
C GLY A 412 -15.59 9.25 8.29
N HIS A 413 -14.89 8.32 7.62
CA HIS A 413 -15.38 7.72 6.38
C HIS A 413 -16.68 6.92 6.59
N ARG A 414 -16.78 6.20 7.71
CA ARG A 414 -18.01 5.51 8.15
C ARG A 414 -19.15 6.48 8.42
N ALA A 415 -18.88 7.65 9.03
CA ALA A 415 -19.90 8.65 9.28
C ALA A 415 -20.52 9.18 7.98
N ASN A 416 -19.72 9.36 6.92
CA ASN A 416 -20.22 9.66 5.59
C ASN A 416 -21.08 8.52 5.01
N ILE A 417 -20.56 7.27 4.99
CA ILE A 417 -21.30 6.10 4.49
C ILE A 417 -22.67 5.94 5.18
N LEU A 418 -22.72 6.12 6.50
CA LEU A 418 -23.91 5.95 7.32
C LEU A 418 -24.72 7.24 7.54
N LYS A 419 -24.42 8.34 6.85
CA LYS A 419 -25.22 9.57 6.97
C LYS A 419 -26.62 9.36 6.35
N PRO A 420 -27.72 9.52 7.10
CA PRO A 420 -29.07 9.25 6.57
C PRO A 420 -29.49 10.18 5.44
N ASP A 421 -29.01 11.42 5.47
CA ASP A 421 -29.41 12.48 4.52
C ASP A 421 -28.75 12.33 3.14
N PHE A 422 -27.64 11.61 3.04
CA PHE A 422 -27.06 11.28 1.74
C PHE A 422 -27.96 10.27 1.03
N THR A 423 -28.22 10.58 -0.25
CA THR A 423 -29.16 9.87 -1.12
C THR A 423 -28.53 9.42 -2.44
N HIS A 424 -27.43 10.06 -2.85
CA HIS A 424 -26.73 9.75 -4.09
C HIS A 424 -25.27 9.40 -3.82
N ILE A 425 -24.65 8.61 -4.72
CA ILE A 425 -23.26 8.19 -4.66
C ILE A 425 -22.59 8.23 -6.03
N GLY A 426 -21.30 8.55 -6.06
CA GLY A 426 -20.43 8.32 -7.20
C GLY A 426 -19.07 7.81 -6.74
N VAL A 427 -18.49 6.86 -7.48
CA VAL A 427 -17.21 6.23 -7.11
C VAL A 427 -16.24 6.28 -8.29
N GLY A 428 -14.99 6.58 -8.00
CA GLY A 428 -13.85 6.55 -8.92
C GLY A 428 -12.76 5.59 -8.47
N PHE A 429 -11.98 5.10 -9.43
CA PHE A 429 -10.80 4.27 -9.21
C PHE A 429 -9.70 4.59 -10.24
N ALA A 430 -8.44 4.67 -9.79
CA ALA A 430 -7.29 4.68 -10.68
C ALA A 430 -6.15 3.79 -10.15
N GLY A 431 -5.54 3.01 -11.04
CA GLY A 431 -4.27 2.33 -10.80
C GLY A 431 -3.09 3.21 -11.21
N GLY A 432 -2.06 3.32 -10.37
CA GLY A 432 -0.89 4.16 -10.60
C GLY A 432 -0.37 4.84 -9.34
N GLY A 433 0.41 5.91 -9.50
CA GLY A 433 1.05 6.65 -8.40
C GLY A 433 1.97 5.81 -7.51
N ARG A 434 2.33 6.33 -6.33
CA ARG A 434 3.19 5.61 -5.37
C ARG A 434 2.41 4.55 -4.58
N ALA A 435 1.15 4.84 -4.22
CA ALA A 435 0.27 3.93 -3.49
C ALA A 435 -0.38 2.84 -4.36
N GLY A 436 -0.16 2.85 -5.67
CA GLY A 436 -0.62 1.82 -6.62
C GLY A 436 -2.10 1.85 -6.98
N THR A 437 -2.96 2.27 -6.07
CA THR A 437 -4.40 2.41 -6.28
C THR A 437 -4.90 3.65 -5.56
N TYR A 438 -5.85 4.34 -6.18
CA TYR A 438 -6.50 5.54 -5.66
C TYR A 438 -8.00 5.40 -5.85
N TRP A 439 -8.76 5.74 -4.82
CA TRP A 439 -10.20 5.63 -4.75
C TRP A 439 -10.80 6.94 -4.28
N THR A 440 -11.96 7.28 -4.83
CA THR A 440 -12.76 8.42 -4.39
C THR A 440 -14.22 7.99 -4.34
N GLN A 441 -14.91 8.30 -3.25
CA GLN A 441 -16.34 8.03 -3.06
C GLN A 441 -17.02 9.35 -2.64
N LEU A 442 -17.80 9.91 -3.56
CA LEU A 442 -18.57 11.12 -3.36
C LEU A 442 -20.01 10.80 -2.99
N PHE A 443 -20.59 11.58 -2.08
CA PHE A 443 -21.96 11.47 -1.63
C PHE A 443 -22.76 12.74 -1.93
N GLY A 444 -23.99 12.59 -2.41
CA GLY A 444 -24.91 13.70 -2.69
C GLY A 444 -26.06 13.78 -1.68
N LEU A 445 -26.24 14.97 -1.11
CA LEU A 445 -27.47 15.38 -0.41
C LEU A 445 -28.55 15.82 -1.42
N ALA A 446 -29.79 15.38 -1.24
CA ALA A 446 -30.93 15.74 -2.09
C ALA A 446 -31.36 17.22 -1.93
#